data_AF-A0A376WWH9-F1
#
_entry.id   AF-A0A376WWH9-F1
#
_cell.length_a   1.000
_cell.length_b   1.000
_cell.length_c   1.000
_cell.angle_alpha   90.00
_cell.angle_beta   90.00
_cell.angle_gamma   90.00
#
_symmetry.space_group_name_H-M   'P 1'
#
loop_
_entity.id
_entity.type
_entity.pdbx_description
1 polymer ?
#
loop_
_entity_poly.entity_id
_entity_poly.type
_entity_poly.pdbx_seq_one_letter_code
_entity_poly.pdbx_strand_id
1 'polypeptide(L)'
;MKGSRAHVIYLPKQAQDILVGLQMCAGGSEYLVPGRYNFRKPLSNAALNSLIDRTVKIINEDGEHIQDFTVHDMRRTASTLLHEAGYPSDWIEKALAHEQKGVRAVYNKAEYARQRAYMLQQWADMIDSWINGEHTDLIPFSPSKFEKWMAGE
;
A
#
# COMPACT_ATOMS: atom_id res chain seq x y z
N MET A 1 -4.92 -13.57 -1.50
CA MET A 1 -6.19 -14.33 -1.38
C MET A 1 -6.67 -14.23 0.05
N LYS A 2 -7.97 -14.09 0.30
CA LYS A 2 -8.57 -14.26 1.63
C LYS A 2 -9.75 -15.22 1.49
N GLY A 3 -9.77 -16.30 2.27
CA GLY A 3 -10.81 -17.34 2.18
C GLY A 3 -11.01 -17.89 0.76
N SER A 4 -9.94 -18.10 0.00
CA SER A 4 -9.96 -18.55 -1.40
C SER A 4 -10.54 -17.58 -2.44
N ARG A 5 -10.84 -16.32 -2.07
CA ARG A 5 -11.20 -15.26 -3.03
C ARG A 5 -9.97 -14.47 -3.47
N ALA A 6 -9.92 -14.18 -4.76
CA ALA A 6 -8.96 -13.23 -5.32
C ALA A 6 -9.20 -11.86 -4.68
N HIS A 7 -8.11 -11.23 -4.22
CA HIS A 7 -8.16 -9.87 -3.69
C HIS A 7 -7.54 -8.94 -4.72
N VAL A 8 -8.32 -7.99 -5.23
CA VAL A 8 -7.88 -7.05 -6.26
C VAL A 8 -7.38 -5.77 -5.58
N ILE A 9 -6.13 -5.41 -5.85
CA ILE A 9 -5.51 -4.13 -5.51
C ILE A 9 -5.27 -3.36 -6.80
N TYR A 10 -5.66 -2.08 -6.81
CA TYR A 10 -5.41 -1.20 -7.95
C TYR A 10 -4.09 -0.47 -7.72
N LEU A 11 -3.08 -0.81 -8.51
CA LEU A 11 -1.73 -0.34 -8.30
C LEU A 11 -1.58 1.10 -8.78
N PRO A 12 -1.07 2.02 -7.94
CA PRO A 12 -0.66 3.34 -8.39
C PRO A 12 0.54 3.25 -9.33
N LYS A 13 0.81 4.28 -10.12
CA LYS A 13 1.90 4.31 -11.11
C LYS A 13 3.25 3.92 -10.49
N GLN A 14 3.57 4.50 -9.33
CA GLN A 14 4.77 4.24 -8.54
C GLN A 14 4.94 2.75 -8.21
N ALA A 15 3.86 2.08 -7.79
CA ALA A 15 3.92 0.66 -7.48
C ALA A 15 4.13 -0.17 -8.75
N GLN A 16 3.51 0.20 -9.88
CA GLN A 16 3.74 -0.48 -11.15
C GLN A 16 5.21 -0.37 -11.58
N ASP A 17 5.81 0.82 -11.47
CA ASP A 17 7.22 1.05 -11.80
C ASP A 17 8.15 0.20 -10.91
N ILE A 18 7.89 0.15 -9.60
CA ILE A 18 8.63 -0.72 -8.67
C ILE A 18 8.51 -2.20 -9.08
N LEU A 19 7.30 -2.66 -9.42
CA LEU A 19 7.07 -4.05 -9.83
C LEU A 19 7.80 -4.39 -11.13
N VAL A 20 7.84 -3.49 -12.10
CA VAL A 20 8.61 -3.65 -13.34
C VAL A 20 10.09 -3.78 -13.03
N GLY A 21 10.63 -2.89 -12.17
CA GLY A 21 12.02 -2.97 -11.72
C GLY A 21 12.34 -4.30 -11.02
N LEU A 22 11.47 -4.75 -10.11
CA LEU A 22 11.62 -6.03 -9.42
C LEU A 22 11.58 -7.21 -10.41
N GLN A 23 10.68 -7.18 -11.39
CA GLN A 23 10.60 -8.22 -12.41
C GLN A 23 11.89 -8.31 -13.25
N MET A 24 12.51 -7.18 -13.58
CA MET A 24 13.81 -7.17 -14.26
C MET A 24 14.92 -7.79 -13.40
N CYS A 25 14.87 -7.57 -12.09
CA CYS A 25 15.82 -8.14 -11.13
C CYS A 25 15.56 -9.62 -10.78
N ALA A 26 14.36 -10.14 -11.07
CA ALA A 26 13.95 -11.50 -10.66
C ALA A 26 14.65 -12.62 -11.43
N GLY A 27 15.38 -12.33 -12.51
CA GLY A 27 16.26 -13.27 -13.19
C GLY A 27 15.57 -14.54 -13.72
N GLY A 28 14.31 -14.42 -14.16
CA GLY A 28 13.51 -15.56 -14.66
C GLY A 28 12.85 -16.40 -13.57
N SER A 29 12.88 -15.97 -12.31
CA SER A 29 12.08 -16.57 -11.24
C SER A 29 10.57 -16.47 -11.53
N GLU A 30 9.81 -17.46 -11.07
CA GLU A 30 8.34 -17.39 -11.01
C GLU A 30 7.84 -16.40 -9.95
N TYR A 31 8.71 -15.99 -9.02
CA TYR A 31 8.40 -15.05 -7.95
C TYR A 31 8.96 -13.67 -8.27
N LEU A 32 8.18 -12.64 -7.95
CA LEU A 32 8.60 -11.24 -8.08
C LEU A 32 9.83 -10.92 -7.22
N VAL A 33 9.90 -11.51 -6.01
CA VAL A 33 11.05 -11.38 -5.12
C VAL A 33 11.56 -12.79 -4.79
N PRO A 34 12.55 -13.30 -5.54
CA PRO A 34 13.10 -14.64 -5.31
C PRO A 34 13.88 -14.72 -3.99
N GLY A 35 13.93 -15.92 -3.42
CA GLY A 35 14.77 -16.20 -2.26
C GLY A 35 16.25 -16.14 -2.60
N ARG A 36 17.05 -15.52 -1.72
CA ARG A 36 18.51 -15.30 -1.89
C ARG A 36 19.30 -16.55 -2.30
N TYR A 37 18.94 -17.71 -1.73
CA TYR A 37 19.66 -18.97 -1.96
C TYR A 37 18.94 -19.92 -2.92
N ASN A 38 17.66 -19.67 -3.23
CA ASN A 38 16.87 -20.51 -4.12
C ASN A 38 15.82 -19.66 -4.84
N PHE A 39 16.07 -19.41 -6.12
CA PHE A 39 15.20 -18.61 -6.99
C PHE A 39 13.86 -19.27 -7.34
N ARG A 40 13.67 -20.55 -7.00
CA ARG A 40 12.38 -21.27 -7.08
C ARG A 40 11.58 -21.23 -5.78
N LYS A 41 11.99 -20.39 -4.84
CA LYS A 41 11.25 -20.11 -3.61
C LYS A 41 11.06 -18.60 -3.48
N PRO A 42 9.96 -18.16 -2.87
CA PRO A 42 9.79 -16.74 -2.57
C PRO A 42 10.79 -16.31 -1.49
N LEU A 43 10.94 -14.99 -1.36
CA LEU A 43 11.54 -14.35 -0.20
C LEU A 43 10.96 -14.93 1.11
N SER A 44 11.79 -15.08 2.14
CA SER A 44 11.32 -15.60 3.43
C SER A 44 10.35 -14.62 4.11
N ASN A 45 9.39 -15.15 4.86
CA ASN A 45 8.41 -14.35 5.59
C ASN A 45 9.05 -13.37 6.59
N ALA A 46 10.25 -13.68 7.10
CA ALA A 46 10.96 -12.84 8.05
C ALA A 46 11.76 -11.71 7.40
N ALA A 47 12.09 -11.81 6.10
CA ALA A 47 13.07 -10.93 5.46
C ALA A 47 12.71 -9.44 5.54
N LEU A 48 11.44 -9.08 5.31
CA LEU A 48 11.00 -7.69 5.35
C LEU A 48 11.04 -7.10 6.76
N ASN A 49 10.60 -7.86 7.77
CA ASN A 49 10.72 -7.40 9.16
C ASN A 49 12.19 -7.27 9.58
N SER A 50 13.04 -8.25 9.23
CA SER A 50 14.48 -8.15 9.53
C SER A 50 15.17 -6.97 8.85
N LEU A 51 14.71 -6.56 7.65
CA LEU A 51 15.17 -5.33 7.00
C LEU A 51 14.75 -4.10 7.80
N ILE A 52 13.47 -4.01 8.16
CA ILE A 52 12.93 -2.90 8.95
C ILE A 52 13.65 -2.79 10.30
N ASP A 53 13.81 -3.88 11.04
CA ASP A 53 14.51 -3.91 12.33
C ASP A 53 15.92 -3.35 12.21
N ARG A 54 16.64 -3.70 11.13
CA ARG A 54 17.99 -3.20 10.86
C ARG A 54 17.99 -1.70 10.54
N THR A 55 17.03 -1.24 9.74
CA THR A 55 16.89 0.18 9.40
C THR A 55 16.56 1.01 10.64
N VAL A 56 15.59 0.58 11.46
CA VAL A 56 15.23 1.24 12.73
C VAL A 56 16.43 1.33 13.66
N LYS A 57 17.20 0.24 13.79
CA LYS A 57 18.41 0.23 14.59
C LYS A 57 19.43 1.29 14.14
N ILE A 58 19.69 1.41 12.84
CA ILE A 58 20.62 2.40 12.29
C ILE A 58 20.12 3.82 12.58
N ILE A 59 18.85 4.11 12.33
CA ILE A 59 18.24 5.43 12.61
C ILE A 59 18.37 5.79 14.10
N ASN A 60 18.19 4.82 14.99
CA ASN A 60 18.32 5.04 16.43
C ASN A 60 19.77 5.26 16.87
N GLU A 61 20.72 4.53 16.28
CA GLU A 61 22.16 4.72 16.49
C GLU A 61 22.63 6.10 15.98
N ASP A 62 21.99 6.65 14.95
CA ASP A 62 22.26 7.99 14.40
C ASP A 62 21.59 9.13 15.20
N GLY A 63 20.83 8.82 16.26
CA GLY A 63 20.29 9.80 17.22
C GLY A 63 18.87 10.30 16.95
N GLU A 64 18.20 9.84 15.88
CA GLU A 64 16.84 10.28 15.52
C GLU A 64 15.73 9.59 16.34
N HIS A 65 16.03 8.44 16.96
CA HIS A 65 15.18 7.73 17.93
C HIS A 65 13.72 7.56 17.50
N ILE A 66 13.45 6.56 16.68
CA ILE A 66 12.11 6.13 16.28
C ILE A 66 11.64 4.91 17.07
N GLN A 67 10.33 4.81 17.25
CA GLN A 67 9.66 3.67 17.88
C GLN A 67 9.81 2.37 17.06
N ASP A 68 9.60 1.24 17.72
CA ASP A 68 9.54 -0.06 17.06
C ASP A 68 8.51 -0.05 15.91
N PHE A 69 8.90 -0.63 14.78
CA PHE A 69 8.14 -0.59 13.54
C PHE A 69 8.20 -1.93 12.81
N THR A 70 7.09 -2.35 12.21
CA THR A 70 6.99 -3.61 11.46
C THR A 70 6.27 -3.41 10.12
N VAL A 71 6.25 -4.43 9.27
CA VAL A 71 5.45 -4.42 8.03
C VAL A 71 3.96 -4.18 8.32
N HIS A 72 3.45 -4.63 9.47
CA HIS A 72 2.06 -4.40 9.85
C HIS A 72 1.79 -2.90 10.12
N ASP A 73 2.76 -2.18 10.68
CA ASP A 73 2.60 -0.77 11.01
C ASP A 73 2.51 0.09 9.75
N MET A 74 3.19 -0.27 8.65
CA MET A 74 2.98 0.38 7.35
C MET A 74 1.50 0.39 6.93
N ARG A 75 0.82 -0.75 7.12
CA ARG A 75 -0.60 -0.90 6.78
C ARG A 75 -1.51 -0.13 7.74
N ARG A 76 -1.17 -0.10 9.04
CA ARG A 76 -1.89 0.69 10.03
C ARG A 76 -1.77 2.19 9.72
N THR A 77 -0.57 2.66 9.44
CA THR A 77 -0.29 4.06 9.09
C THR A 77 -1.09 4.49 7.86
N ALA A 78 -1.10 3.68 6.79
CA ALA A 78 -1.92 3.97 5.61
C ALA A 78 -3.41 4.05 5.94
N SER A 79 -3.94 3.10 6.72
CA SER A 79 -5.34 3.11 7.13
C SER A 79 -5.71 4.38 7.92
N THR A 80 -4.89 4.77 8.89
CA THR A 80 -5.13 5.95 9.73
C THR A 80 -5.14 7.22 8.89
N LEU A 81 -4.10 7.45 8.10
CA LEU A 81 -3.97 8.67 7.30
C LEU A 81 -5.06 8.79 6.22
N LEU A 82 -5.44 7.67 5.59
CA LEU A 82 -6.57 7.67 4.64
C LEU A 82 -7.90 8.04 5.32
N HIS A 83 -8.12 7.59 6.57
CA HIS A 83 -9.29 7.99 7.34
C HIS A 83 -9.28 9.46 7.73
N GLU A 84 -8.13 9.97 8.18
CA GLU A 84 -7.95 11.37 8.55
C GLU A 84 -8.15 12.30 7.34
N ALA A 85 -7.72 11.88 6.15
CA ALA A 85 -7.99 12.57 4.89
C ALA A 85 -9.45 12.43 4.41
N GLY A 86 -10.33 11.76 5.15
CA GLY A 86 -11.76 11.69 4.85
C GLY A 86 -12.15 10.73 3.73
N TYR A 87 -11.29 9.79 3.34
CA TYR A 87 -11.68 8.75 2.39
C TYR A 87 -12.76 7.81 2.97
N PRO A 88 -13.74 7.37 2.16
CA PRO A 88 -14.77 6.45 2.65
C PRO A 88 -14.21 5.14 3.19
N SER A 89 -14.64 4.74 4.40
CA SER A 89 -14.20 3.50 5.05
C SER A 89 -14.39 2.27 4.17
N ASP A 90 -15.48 2.22 3.38
CA ASP A 90 -15.74 1.11 2.47
C ASP A 90 -14.63 0.93 1.42
N TRP A 91 -13.92 2.00 1.02
CA TRP A 91 -12.81 1.93 0.07
C TRP A 91 -11.54 1.43 0.75
N ILE A 92 -11.23 2.00 1.92
CA ILE A 92 -10.06 1.68 2.74
C ILE A 92 -10.11 0.20 3.15
N GLU A 93 -11.19 -0.21 3.82
CA GLU A 93 -11.36 -1.58 4.32
C GLU A 93 -11.34 -2.60 3.19
N LYS A 94 -11.95 -2.28 2.04
CA LYS A 94 -11.91 -3.14 0.86
C LYS A 94 -10.49 -3.24 0.30
N ALA A 95 -9.71 -2.15 0.21
CA ALA A 95 -8.31 -2.20 -0.19
C ALA A 95 -7.47 -3.06 0.78
N LEU A 96 -7.80 -3.04 2.05
CA LEU A 96 -7.19 -3.87 3.08
C LEU A 96 -7.65 -5.34 3.03
N ALA A 97 -8.59 -5.75 2.18
CA ALA A 97 -9.20 -7.09 2.25
C ALA A 97 -9.85 -7.38 3.62
N HIS A 98 -10.31 -6.35 4.30
CA HIS A 98 -11.18 -6.51 5.46
C HIS A 98 -12.58 -6.86 4.98
N GLU A 99 -13.17 -7.91 5.57
CA GLU A 99 -14.52 -8.32 5.21
C GLU A 99 -15.52 -7.49 6.01
N GLN A 100 -16.51 -6.95 5.31
CA GLN A 100 -17.63 -6.31 5.99
C GLN A 100 -18.40 -7.36 6.80
N LYS A 101 -18.91 -6.96 7.95
CA LYS A 101 -19.68 -7.84 8.85
C LYS A 101 -21.16 -7.48 8.84
N GLY A 102 -22.00 -8.46 9.19
CA GLY A 102 -23.44 -8.27 9.37
C GLY A 102 -24.20 -7.99 8.07
N VAL A 103 -25.38 -7.36 8.21
CA VAL A 103 -26.32 -7.13 7.10
C VAL A 103 -25.68 -6.34 5.95
N ARG A 104 -24.76 -5.43 6.25
CA ARG A 104 -24.05 -4.61 5.26
C ARG A 104 -23.26 -5.47 4.26
N ALA A 105 -22.68 -6.58 4.71
CA ALA A 105 -21.94 -7.52 3.86
C ALA A 105 -22.83 -8.23 2.83
N VAL A 106 -24.12 -8.41 3.14
CA VAL A 106 -25.09 -9.06 2.24
C VAL A 106 -25.43 -8.14 1.06
N TYR A 107 -25.60 -6.85 1.34
CA TYR A 107 -26.05 -5.87 0.36
C TYR A 107 -24.91 -5.17 -0.39
N ASN A 108 -23.78 -4.90 0.27
CA ASN A 108 -22.68 -4.18 -0.34
C ASN A 108 -21.76 -5.11 -1.14
N LYS A 109 -22.12 -5.30 -2.41
CA LYS A 109 -21.30 -6.02 -3.40
C LYS A 109 -20.40 -5.11 -4.23
N ALA A 110 -20.32 -3.82 -3.90
CA ALA A 110 -19.56 -2.88 -4.70
C ALA A 110 -18.04 -3.14 -4.57
N GLU A 111 -17.34 -3.03 -5.70
CA GLU A 111 -15.89 -3.18 -5.76
C GLU A 111 -15.15 -1.86 -5.62
N TYR A 112 -15.84 -0.72 -5.80
CA TYR A 112 -15.27 0.62 -5.71
C TYR A 112 -13.96 0.78 -6.50
N ALA A 113 -13.92 0.20 -7.71
CA ALA A 113 -12.69 0.01 -8.46
C ALA A 113 -11.96 1.34 -8.74
N ARG A 114 -12.66 2.29 -9.36
CA ARG A 114 -12.12 3.61 -9.71
C ARG A 114 -11.76 4.42 -8.47
N GLN A 115 -12.59 4.33 -7.44
CA GLN A 115 -12.41 5.03 -6.19
C GLN A 115 -11.18 4.53 -5.42
N ARG A 116 -10.98 3.21 -5.34
CA ARG A 116 -9.78 2.61 -4.75
C ARG A 116 -8.53 2.92 -5.56
N ALA A 117 -8.62 2.93 -6.89
CA ALA A 117 -7.50 3.33 -7.75
C ALA A 117 -7.09 4.79 -7.50
N TYR A 118 -8.06 5.72 -7.46
CA TYR A 118 -7.81 7.12 -7.12
C TYR A 118 -7.18 7.26 -5.73
N MET A 119 -7.79 6.66 -4.70
CA MET A 119 -7.30 6.71 -3.33
C MET A 119 -5.85 6.23 -3.19
N LEU A 120 -5.53 5.08 -3.80
CA LEU A 120 -4.17 4.54 -3.75
C LEU A 120 -3.18 5.35 -4.59
N GLN A 121 -3.63 6.04 -5.65
CA GLN A 121 -2.81 7.00 -6.38
C GLN A 121 -2.49 8.22 -5.53
N GLN A 122 -3.48 8.84 -4.86
CA GLN A 122 -3.24 9.99 -3.99
C GLN A 122 -2.32 9.65 -2.81
N TRP A 123 -2.44 8.44 -2.27
CA TRP A 123 -1.53 7.92 -1.26
C TRP A 123 -0.08 7.84 -1.77
N ALA A 124 0.12 7.30 -2.97
CA ALA A 124 1.46 7.18 -3.56
C ALA A 124 2.05 8.54 -3.93
N ASP A 125 1.24 9.47 -4.46
CA ASP A 125 1.67 10.83 -4.81
C ASP A 125 2.17 11.60 -3.57
N MET A 126 1.52 11.43 -2.41
CA MET A 126 2.00 12.00 -1.14
C MET A 126 3.38 11.46 -0.73
N ILE A 127 3.60 10.15 -0.88
CA ILE A 127 4.90 9.53 -0.55
C ILE A 127 5.99 10.07 -1.49
N ASP A 128 5.71 10.23 -2.78
CA ASP A 128 6.66 10.83 -3.72
C ASP A 128 6.99 12.28 -3.36
N SER A 129 6.00 13.08 -2.94
CA SER A 129 6.24 14.43 -2.41
C SER A 129 7.21 14.40 -1.22
N TRP A 130 7.04 13.48 -0.27
CA TRP A 130 7.98 13.32 0.85
C TRP A 130 9.39 12.93 0.41
N ILE A 131 9.51 12.05 -0.58
CA ILE A 131 10.82 11.66 -1.15
C ILE A 131 11.50 12.87 -1.81
N ASN A 132 10.73 13.76 -2.42
CA ASN A 132 11.23 15.00 -3.03
C ASN A 132 11.52 16.12 -2.03
N GLY A 133 11.36 15.88 -0.72
CA GLY A 133 11.62 16.85 0.35
C GLY A 133 10.45 17.79 0.64
N GLU A 134 9.27 17.53 0.09
CA GLU A 134 8.05 18.26 0.42
C GLU A 134 7.37 17.61 1.63
N HIS A 135 6.89 18.39 2.59
CA HIS A 135 6.14 17.88 3.74
C HIS A 135 4.65 18.19 3.56
N THR A 136 3.99 17.46 2.67
CA THR A 136 2.56 17.62 2.38
C THR A 136 1.73 16.56 3.10
N ASP A 137 0.62 16.97 3.70
CA ASP A 137 -0.39 16.03 4.18
C ASP A 137 -1.09 15.33 3.01
N LEU A 138 -1.67 14.16 3.28
CA LEU A 138 -2.51 13.46 2.31
C LEU A 138 -3.66 14.36 1.88
N ILE A 139 -3.85 14.51 0.56
CA ILE A 139 -4.91 15.34 0.00
C ILE A 139 -6.28 14.85 0.52
N PRO A 140 -7.05 15.72 1.20
CA PRO A 140 -8.39 15.36 1.66
C PRO A 140 -9.28 14.94 0.50
N PHE A 141 -10.08 13.90 0.72
CA PHE A 141 -11.01 13.40 -0.27
C PHE A 141 -12.00 14.51 -0.66
N SER A 142 -12.13 14.73 -1.97
CA SER A 142 -13.04 15.70 -2.56
C SER A 142 -13.73 15.07 -3.76
N PRO A 143 -15.08 15.04 -3.81
CA PRO A 143 -15.82 14.52 -4.96
C PRO A 143 -15.44 15.21 -6.27
N SER A 144 -15.25 16.54 -6.26
CA SER A 144 -14.89 17.29 -7.46
C SER A 144 -13.48 16.95 -7.96
N LYS A 145 -12.50 16.76 -7.06
CA LYS A 145 -11.17 16.28 -7.46
C LYS A 145 -11.21 14.88 -8.05
N PHE A 146 -12.02 13.99 -7.46
CA PHE A 146 -12.23 12.65 -7.99
C PHE A 146 -12.89 12.67 -9.38
N GLU A 147 -13.89 13.53 -9.60
CA GLU A 147 -14.54 13.71 -10.90
C GLU A 147 -13.56 14.20 -11.98
N LYS A 148 -12.71 15.17 -11.64
CA LYS A 148 -11.65 15.65 -12.54
C LYS A 148 -10.64 14.56 -12.88
N TRP A 149 -10.18 13.81 -11.87
CA TRP A 149 -9.29 12.66 -12.09
C TRP A 149 -9.92 11.60 -12.99
N MET A 150 -11.23 11.36 -12.84
CA MET A 150 -11.98 10.46 -13.71
C MET A 150 -12.10 10.97 -15.16
N ALA A 151 -12.12 12.29 -15.36
CA ALA A 151 -12.12 12.92 -16.68
C ALA A 151 -10.74 12.94 -17.34
N GLY A 152 -9.67 12.61 -16.59
CA GLY A 152 -8.29 12.64 -17.09
C GLY A 152 -7.70 14.05 -17.14
N GLU A 153 -8.25 14.98 -16.36
CA GLU A 153 -7.73 16.34 -16.16
C GLU A 153 -6.47 16.37 -15.27
#